data_AF-A0A0J9E2Y6-F1
#
_entry.id   AF-A0A0J9E2Y6-F1
#
_cell.length_a   1.000
_cell.length_b   1.000
_cell.length_c   1.000
_cell.angle_alpha   90.00
_cell.angle_beta   90.00
_cell.angle_gamma   90.00
#
_symmetry.space_group_name_H-M   'P 1'
#
loop_
_entity.id
_entity.type
_entity.pdbx_description
1 polymer ?
#
loop_
_entity_poly.entity_id
_entity_poly.type
_entity_poly.pdbx_seq_one_letter_code
_entity_poly.pdbx_strand_id
1 'polypeptide(L)'
;MFWVPLTLASAAGPASAERVYCEMVPPCAGAVCAAEAVPLRFEIDHNQFAPPVDAKEPPRNKVTLVALGDQQFRAEPIVMEDGTLGFWAHVAGVDHLMTMRPDGLGTYATTGDMLFLTGRCEVTG
;
A
#
# COMPACT_ATOMS: atom_id res chain seq x y z
N MET A 1 -37.92 39.88 5.66
CA MET A 1 -37.76 38.41 5.77
C MET A 1 -36.92 37.95 4.58
N PHE A 2 -35.61 37.77 4.76
CA PHE A 2 -34.76 37.12 3.77
C PHE A 2 -34.00 36.01 4.50
N TRP A 3 -34.33 34.77 4.15
CA TRP A 3 -33.72 33.58 4.69
C TRP A 3 -32.66 33.14 3.68
N VAL A 4 -31.38 33.22 4.06
CA VAL A 4 -30.26 32.74 3.24
C VAL A 4 -30.00 31.29 3.69
N PRO A 5 -30.12 30.29 2.81
CA PRO A 5 -29.76 28.93 3.17
C PRO A 5 -28.23 28.85 3.31
N LEU A 6 -27.77 28.48 4.50
CA LEU A 6 -26.39 28.07 4.72
C LEU A 6 -26.19 26.71 4.02
N THR A 7 -25.62 26.72 2.82
CA THR A 7 -25.06 25.51 2.22
C THR A 7 -23.82 25.12 3.01
N LEU A 8 -23.94 24.06 3.81
CA LEU A 8 -22.80 23.37 4.40
C LEU A 8 -21.97 22.76 3.27
N ALA A 9 -20.82 23.37 2.99
CA ALA A 9 -19.78 22.72 2.21
C ALA A 9 -19.15 21.63 3.10
N SER A 10 -19.38 20.36 2.77
CA SER A 10 -18.62 19.24 3.31
C SER A 10 -17.17 19.37 2.83
N ALA A 11 -16.28 19.83 3.70
CA ALA A 11 -14.85 19.67 3.49
C ALA A 11 -14.52 18.19 3.72
N ALA A 12 -14.36 17.42 2.64
CA ALA A 12 -13.65 16.15 2.70
C ALA A 12 -12.21 16.46 3.11
N GLY A 13 -11.87 16.22 4.38
CA GLY A 13 -10.48 16.28 4.83
C GLY A 13 -9.65 15.23 4.07
N PRO A 14 -8.32 15.43 3.97
CA PRO A 14 -7.46 14.40 3.39
C PRO A 14 -7.64 13.10 4.17
N ALA A 15 -7.87 12.00 3.45
CA ALA A 15 -7.92 10.69 4.05
C ALA A 15 -6.56 10.41 4.70
N SER A 16 -6.55 10.22 6.02
CA SER A 16 -5.33 9.89 6.75
C SER A 16 -4.80 8.50 6.39
N ALA A 17 -5.66 7.67 5.80
CA ALA A 17 -5.33 6.35 5.32
C ALA A 17 -5.46 6.35 3.79
N GLU A 18 -4.34 6.06 3.12
CA GLU A 18 -4.31 5.77 1.70
C GLU A 18 -4.40 4.26 1.50
N ARG A 19 -5.26 3.81 0.61
CA ARG A 19 -5.34 2.41 0.23
C ARG A 19 -4.71 2.21 -1.13
N VAL A 20 -3.75 1.29 -1.19
CA VAL A 20 -3.07 0.89 -2.41
C VAL A 20 -3.69 -0.40 -2.92
N TYR A 21 -4.09 -0.40 -4.18
CA TYR A 21 -4.57 -1.57 -4.90
C TYR A 21 -3.70 -1.83 -6.11
N CYS A 22 -3.32 -3.08 -6.35
CA CYS A 22 -2.51 -3.47 -7.49
C CYS A 22 -3.05 -4.74 -8.15
N GLU A 23 -2.97 -4.77 -9.48
CA GLU A 23 -3.14 -5.98 -10.28
C GLU A 23 -1.75 -6.51 -10.66
N MET A 24 -1.30 -7.56 -9.97
CA MET A 24 0.06 -8.08 -10.08
C MET A 24 0.13 -9.29 -11.00
N VAL A 25 0.94 -9.23 -12.05
CA VAL A 25 1.14 -10.33 -13.00
C VAL A 25 2.58 -10.84 -12.94
N PRO A 26 2.83 -12.15 -13.08
CA PRO A 26 4.18 -12.65 -13.22
C PRO A 26 4.78 -12.18 -14.56
N PRO A 27 6.11 -12.01 -14.63
CA PRO A 27 6.78 -11.58 -15.85
C PRO A 27 6.56 -12.61 -16.96
N CYS A 28 6.30 -12.12 -18.18
CA CYS A 28 6.14 -12.98 -19.34
C CYS A 28 7.47 -13.66 -19.70
N ALA A 29 7.47 -14.98 -19.79
CA ALA A 29 8.56 -15.74 -20.39
C ALA A 29 8.31 -15.86 -21.91
N GLY A 30 8.76 -14.88 -22.69
CA GLY A 30 8.60 -14.88 -24.15
C GLY A 30 7.18 -14.49 -24.60
N ALA A 31 6.58 -15.27 -25.52
CA ALA A 31 5.26 -14.96 -26.11
C ALA A 31 4.06 -15.43 -25.27
N VAL A 32 4.28 -16.04 -24.10
CA VAL A 32 3.22 -16.58 -23.25
C VAL A 32 3.10 -15.72 -21.99
N CYS A 33 2.06 -14.89 -21.96
CA CYS A 33 1.64 -14.08 -20.83
C CYS A 33 0.25 -14.57 -20.40
N ALA A 34 0.14 -15.77 -19.83
CA ALA A 34 -1.16 -16.40 -19.57
C ALA A 34 -1.48 -16.60 -18.07
N ALA A 35 -0.77 -15.91 -17.19
CA ALA A 35 -1.12 -15.96 -15.77
C ALA A 35 -2.17 -14.89 -15.46
N GLU A 36 -3.17 -15.29 -14.67
CA GLU A 36 -4.17 -14.37 -14.12
C GLU A 36 -3.49 -13.35 -13.20
N ALA A 37 -4.01 -12.12 -13.20
CA ALA A 37 -3.55 -11.10 -12.28
C ALA A 37 -3.90 -11.50 -10.84
N VAL A 38 -2.91 -11.37 -9.96
CA VAL A 38 -3.05 -11.56 -8.51
C VAL A 38 -3.36 -10.20 -7.88
N PRO A 39 -4.54 -10.02 -7.28
CA PRO A 39 -4.86 -8.77 -6.59
C PRO A 39 -4.00 -8.63 -5.34
N LEU A 40 -3.40 -7.46 -5.16
CA LEU A 40 -2.66 -7.07 -3.96
C LEU A 40 -3.26 -5.78 -3.41
N ARG A 41 -3.50 -5.74 -2.09
CA ARG A 41 -4.02 -4.55 -1.41
C ARG A 41 -3.39 -4.35 -0.04
N PHE A 42 -3.18 -3.10 0.34
CA PHE A 42 -2.77 -2.70 1.68
C PHE A 42 -3.14 -1.24 1.94
N GLU A 43 -3.06 -0.83 3.21
CA GLU A 43 -3.34 0.55 3.63
C GLU A 43 -2.10 1.20 4.26
N ILE A 44 -1.94 2.49 4.05
CA ILE A 44 -0.90 3.32 4.65
C ILE A 44 -1.61 4.38 5.47
N ASP A 45 -1.52 4.27 6.79
CA ASP A 45 -1.94 5.34 7.69
C ASP A 45 -0.76 6.28 7.95
N HIS A 46 -0.83 7.48 7.37
CA HIS A 46 0.23 8.48 7.46
C HIS A 46 0.47 8.95 8.90
N ASN A 47 -0.50 8.81 9.81
CA ASN A 47 -0.29 9.11 11.22
C ASN A 47 0.73 8.19 11.89
N GLN A 48 0.95 6.99 11.34
CA GLN A 48 1.98 6.06 11.84
C GLN A 48 3.40 6.57 11.60
N PHE A 49 3.56 7.54 10.68
CA PHE A 49 4.83 8.15 10.32
C PHE A 49 5.03 9.54 10.95
N ALA A 50 4.01 10.09 11.58
CA ALA A 50 4.10 11.40 12.23
C ALA A 50 5.12 11.38 13.39
N PRO A 51 5.93 12.44 13.55
CA PRO A 51 6.80 12.57 14.70
C PRO A 51 6.02 12.48 16.03
N PRO A 52 6.62 11.93 17.09
CA PRO A 52 6.01 11.96 18.41
C PRO A 52 5.82 13.41 18.85
N VAL A 53 4.66 13.70 19.44
CA VAL A 53 4.34 15.04 19.98
C VAL A 53 4.93 15.16 21.39
N ASP A 54 4.97 14.06 22.15
CA ASP A 54 5.64 13.94 23.45
C ASP A 54 6.81 12.92 23.38
N ALA A 55 7.95 13.27 23.95
CA ALA A 55 9.11 12.38 24.07
C ALA A 55 8.85 11.11 24.90
N LYS A 56 7.77 11.06 25.66
CA LYS A 56 7.30 9.90 26.42
C LYS A 56 6.31 9.03 25.65
N GLU A 57 5.94 9.41 24.42
CA GLU A 57 5.11 8.55 23.60
C GLU A 57 5.81 7.20 23.38
N PRO A 58 5.08 6.08 23.55
CA PRO A 58 5.64 4.79 23.23
C PRO A 58 5.98 4.71 21.73
N PRO A 59 6.99 3.92 21.34
CA PRO A 59 7.28 3.67 19.93
C PRO A 59 6.01 3.22 19.19
N ARG A 60 5.70 3.89 18.08
CA ARG A 60 4.56 3.53 17.23
C ARG A 60 4.95 2.33 16.36
N ASN A 61 4.18 1.26 16.46
CA ASN A 61 4.31 0.13 15.56
C ASN A 61 3.72 0.51 14.20
N LYS A 62 4.57 0.52 13.18
CA LYS A 62 4.17 0.74 11.79
C LYS A 62 3.73 -0.60 11.22
N VAL A 63 2.43 -0.84 11.18
CA VAL A 63 1.87 -2.12 10.74
C VAL A 63 0.70 -1.85 9.80
N THR A 64 0.72 -2.55 8.67
CA THR A 64 -0.39 -2.65 7.73
C THR A 64 -0.81 -4.11 7.56
N LEU A 65 -2.07 -4.32 7.16
CA LEU A 65 -2.58 -5.62 6.77
C LEU A 65 -2.54 -5.71 5.24
N VAL A 66 -1.73 -6.63 4.72
CA VAL A 66 -1.66 -6.93 3.30
C VAL A 66 -2.65 -8.04 2.99
N ALA A 67 -3.38 -7.92 1.89
CA ALA A 67 -4.02 -9.06 1.23
C ALA A 67 -3.41 -9.27 -0.16
N LEU A 68 -2.99 -10.50 -0.43
CA LEU A 68 -2.39 -10.94 -1.69
C LEU A 68 -3.13 -12.19 -2.17
N GLY A 69 -3.93 -12.08 -3.22
CA GLY A 69 -4.88 -13.13 -3.59
C GLY A 69 -5.75 -13.51 -2.40
N ASP A 70 -5.71 -14.80 -2.02
CA ASP A 70 -6.45 -15.34 -0.86
C ASP A 70 -5.68 -15.25 0.46
N GLN A 71 -4.44 -14.78 0.45
CA GLN A 71 -3.59 -14.67 1.63
C GLN A 71 -3.72 -13.32 2.31
N GLN A 72 -3.57 -13.31 3.64
CA GLN A 72 -3.48 -12.08 4.43
C GLN A 72 -2.37 -12.17 5.46
N PHE A 73 -1.58 -11.11 5.61
CA PHE A 73 -0.49 -11.04 6.57
C PHE A 73 -0.18 -9.62 7.00
N ARG A 74 0.48 -9.47 8.15
CA ARG A 74 0.95 -8.18 8.65
C ARG A 74 2.29 -7.82 8.00
N ALA A 75 2.45 -6.56 7.66
CA ALA A 75 3.66 -6.02 7.05
C ALA A 75 4.00 -4.65 7.65
N GLU A 76 5.25 -4.24 7.50
CA GLU A 76 5.70 -2.88 7.77
C GLU A 76 5.47 -2.01 6.53
N PRO A 77 4.69 -0.92 6.62
CA PRO A 77 4.48 -0.02 5.50
C PRO A 77 5.74 0.81 5.21
N ILE A 78 6.00 1.03 3.93
CA ILE A 78 7.12 1.81 3.41
C ILE A 78 6.54 3.07 2.74
N VAL A 79 7.07 4.23 3.13
CA VAL A 79 6.82 5.52 2.48
C VAL A 79 8.17 6.18 2.27
N MET A 80 8.51 6.48 1.02
CA MET A 80 9.76 7.15 0.65
C MET A 80 9.50 8.59 0.19
N GLU A 81 10.51 9.45 0.33
CA GLU A 81 10.41 10.88 -0.03
C GLU A 81 10.15 11.13 -1.52
N ASP A 82 10.53 10.18 -2.38
CA ASP A 82 10.30 10.24 -3.83
C ASP A 82 8.86 9.89 -4.22
N GLY A 83 7.99 9.58 -3.26
CA GLY A 83 6.60 9.15 -3.46
C GLY A 83 6.45 7.64 -3.69
N THR A 84 7.53 6.87 -3.54
CA THR A 84 7.43 5.40 -3.55
C THR A 84 6.70 4.92 -2.29
N LEU A 85 5.68 4.10 -2.49
CA LEU A 85 4.93 3.43 -1.43
C LEU A 85 5.21 1.93 -1.46
N GLY A 86 5.01 1.22 -0.35
CA GLY A 86 5.23 -0.22 -0.35
C GLY A 86 5.03 -0.88 1.00
N PHE A 87 5.51 -2.12 1.09
CA PHE A 87 5.61 -2.82 2.36
C PHE A 87 6.76 -3.83 2.34
N TRP A 88 7.24 -4.16 3.55
CA TRP A 88 8.11 -5.30 3.78
C TRP A 88 7.51 -6.21 4.86
N ALA A 89 7.62 -7.51 4.68
CA ALA A 89 7.21 -8.49 5.70
C ALA A 89 8.15 -9.69 5.69
N HIS A 90 8.36 -10.28 6.87
CA HIS A 90 8.98 -11.60 7.01
C HIS A 90 7.93 -12.57 7.56
N VAL A 91 7.46 -13.50 6.72
CA VAL A 91 6.37 -14.43 7.05
C VAL A 91 6.82 -15.85 6.74
N ALA A 92 6.73 -16.75 7.73
CA ALA A 92 7.06 -18.17 7.57
C ALA A 92 8.47 -18.43 6.96
N GLY A 93 9.45 -17.58 7.26
CA GLY A 93 10.82 -17.72 6.74
C GLY A 93 11.05 -17.11 5.36
N VAL A 94 10.07 -16.41 4.78
CA VAL A 94 10.14 -15.77 3.47
C VAL A 94 9.98 -14.26 3.63
N ASP A 95 10.86 -13.49 2.98
CA ASP A 95 10.70 -12.05 2.89
C ASP A 95 9.77 -11.72 1.71
N HIS A 96 8.83 -10.82 1.95
CA HIS A 96 7.94 -10.24 0.96
C HIS A 96 8.25 -8.75 0.86
N LEU A 97 8.62 -8.28 -0.32
CA LEU A 97 8.84 -6.87 -0.59
C LEU A 97 7.92 -6.43 -1.73
N MET A 98 7.19 -5.35 -1.49
CA MET A 98 6.43 -4.65 -2.52
C MET A 98 6.83 -3.19 -2.56
N THR A 99 7.01 -2.67 -3.76
CA THR A 99 7.17 -1.23 -3.99
C THR A 99 6.29 -0.78 -5.16
N MET A 100 5.70 0.39 -5.02
CA MET A 100 4.94 1.09 -6.03
C MET A 100 5.59 2.45 -6.25
N ARG A 101 6.06 2.70 -7.45
CA ARG A 101 6.59 4.01 -7.85
C ARG A 101 5.46 5.03 -8.02
N PRO A 102 5.76 6.34 -8.02
CA PRO A 102 4.75 7.39 -8.22
C PRO A 102 3.98 7.31 -9.55
N ASP A 103 4.55 6.65 -10.56
CA ASP A 103 3.90 6.43 -11.85
C ASP A 103 2.86 5.29 -11.83
N GLY A 104 2.64 4.68 -10.66
CA GLY A 104 1.73 3.56 -10.44
C GLY A 104 2.26 2.22 -10.92
N LEU A 105 3.55 2.08 -11.25
CA LEU A 105 4.15 0.78 -11.51
C LEU A 105 4.56 0.12 -10.19
N GLY A 106 3.99 -1.06 -9.93
CA GLY A 106 4.28 -1.90 -8.78
C GLY A 106 5.22 -3.06 -9.12
N THR A 107 6.08 -3.42 -8.16
CA THR A 107 6.85 -4.67 -8.15
C THR A 107 6.62 -5.39 -6.83
N TYR A 108 6.55 -6.71 -6.88
CA TYR A 108 6.48 -7.58 -5.71
C TYR A 108 7.47 -8.72 -5.87
N ALA A 109 8.22 -9.04 -4.82
CA ALA A 109 9.22 -10.07 -4.83
C ALA A 109 9.23 -10.89 -3.53
N THR A 110 9.55 -12.18 -3.62
CA THR A 110 9.84 -13.05 -2.47
C THR A 110 11.25 -13.64 -2.52
N THR A 111 11.89 -13.78 -1.36
CA THR A 111 13.26 -14.33 -1.26
C THR A 111 13.32 -15.86 -1.26
N GLY A 112 12.19 -16.55 -1.05
CA GLY A 112 12.09 -18.01 -1.03
C GLY A 112 11.71 -18.62 -2.38
N ASP A 113 10.48 -18.36 -2.82
CA ASP A 113 9.92 -18.96 -4.04
C ASP A 113 10.45 -18.32 -5.33
N MET A 114 11.32 -17.31 -5.20
CA MET A 114 11.76 -16.45 -6.31
C MET A 114 10.58 -15.91 -7.12
N LEU A 115 9.44 -15.68 -6.45
CA LEU A 115 8.27 -15.12 -7.09
C LEU A 115 8.54 -13.65 -7.33
N PHE A 116 8.45 -13.24 -8.59
CA PHE A 116 8.51 -11.84 -8.99
C PHE A 116 7.23 -11.51 -9.74
N LEU A 117 6.55 -10.44 -9.34
CA LEU A 117 5.35 -9.93 -10.00
C LEU A 117 5.54 -8.45 -10.31
N THR A 118 4.96 -7.99 -11.41
CA THR A 118 4.87 -6.57 -11.76
C THR A 118 3.42 -6.22 -12.05
N GLY A 119 3.03 -4.98 -11.82
CA GLY A 119 1.63 -4.62 -11.93
C GLY A 119 1.38 -3.13 -12.02
N ARG A 120 0.12 -2.79 -12.34
CA ARG A 120 -0.37 -1.42 -12.19
C ARG A 120 -1.04 -1.30 -10.83
N CYS A 121 -0.76 -0.19 -10.18
CA CYS A 121 -1.31 0.15 -8.88
C CYS A 121 -2.02 1.50 -8.92
N GLU A 122 -2.99 1.64 -8.05
CA GLU A 122 -3.73 2.88 -7.81
C GLU A 122 -3.84 3.15 -6.31
N VAL A 123 -3.91 4.43 -5.97
CA VAL A 123 -4.11 4.91 -4.60
C VAL A 123 -5.51 5.50 -4.51
N THR A 124 -6.26 5.07 -3.51
CA THR A 124 -7.57 5.62 -3.17
C THR A 124 -7.57 6.13 -1.73
N GLY A 125 -8.13 7.31 -1.50
CA GLY A 125 -8.31 7.94 -0.19
C GLY A 125 -9.74 8.43 0.01
#